data_AF-A0A940H9J2-F1
#
_entry.id   AF-A0A940H9J2-F1
#
_cell.length_a   1.000
_cell.length_b   1.000
_cell.length_c   1.000
_cell.angle_alpha   90.00
_cell.angle_beta   90.00
_cell.angle_gamma   90.00
#
_symmetry.space_group_name_H-M   'P 1'
#
loop_
_entity.id
_entity.type
_entity.pdbx_description
1 polymer ?
#
loop_
_entity_poly.entity_id
_entity_poly.type
_entity_poly.pdbx_seq_one_letter_code
_entity_poly.pdbx_strand_id
1 'polypeptide(L)'
;MGQLIYGGNRVIELDDEVLAHLRSVTFTKLRRNESFALTVPGPGGGCEALWIHAAIPLRFMIDERASLNRPFLVDMMAATNSAGGLDLTSREFAPRQADAGLQAISA
;
A
#
# COMPACT_ATOMS: atom_id res chain seq x y z
N MET A 1 -9.03 5.60 7.88
CA MET A 1 -8.48 4.22 7.82
C MET A 1 -9.16 3.57 6.65
N GLY A 2 -8.49 3.48 5.51
CA GLY A 2 -9.11 2.99 4.28
C GLY A 2 -9.14 1.47 4.20
N GLN A 3 -9.82 0.98 3.17
CA GLN A 3 -9.98 -0.45 2.92
C GLN A 3 -9.56 -0.83 1.50
N LEU A 4 -8.76 -1.88 1.42
CA LEU A 4 -8.51 -2.64 0.21
C LEU A 4 -9.44 -3.86 0.20
N ILE A 5 -10.24 -3.99 -0.86
CA ILE A 5 -11.06 -5.19 -1.09
C ILE A 5 -10.50 -5.97 -2.26
N TYR A 6 -10.11 -7.21 -1.99
CA TYR A 6 -9.54 -8.13 -2.97
C TYR A 6 -10.40 -9.39 -3.14
N GLY A 7 -10.64 -9.82 -4.38
CA GLY A 7 -11.33 -11.09 -4.64
C GLY A 7 -12.79 -11.16 -4.15
N GLY A 8 -13.39 -10.01 -3.81
CA GLY A 8 -14.80 -9.87 -3.45
C GLY A 8 -15.16 -10.04 -1.97
N ASN A 9 -14.31 -10.70 -1.16
CA ASN A 9 -14.60 -10.94 0.27
C ASN A 9 -13.47 -10.54 1.21
N ARG A 10 -12.22 -10.42 0.72
CA ARG A 10 -11.09 -10.08 1.58
C ARG A 10 -11.01 -8.57 1.72
N VAL A 11 -11.36 -8.09 2.92
CA VAL A 11 -11.19 -6.69 3.34
C VAL A 11 -9.89 -6.57 4.14
N ILE A 12 -9.05 -5.62 3.79
CA ILE A 12 -7.80 -5.31 4.48
C ILE A 12 -7.83 -3.82 4.84
N GLU A 13 -7.72 -3.51 6.12
CA GLU A 13 -7.65 -2.15 6.63
C GLU A 13 -6.21 -1.64 6.57
N LEU A 14 -6.03 -0.45 6.02
CA LEU A 14 -4.74 0.20 5.83
C LEU A 14 -4.87 1.70 6.06
N ASP A 15 -3.77 2.34 6.42
CA ASP A 15 -3.70 3.79 6.49
C ASP A 15 -4.02 4.41 5.12
N ASP A 16 -4.83 5.48 5.11
CA ASP A 16 -5.26 6.14 3.87
C ASP A 16 -4.06 6.64 3.04
N GLU A 17 -2.98 7.04 3.71
CA GLU A 17 -1.72 7.39 3.04
C GLU A 17 -1.12 6.19 2.30
N VAL A 18 -0.87 5.08 2.99
CA VAL A 18 -0.33 3.86 2.38
C VAL A 18 -1.26 3.35 1.27
N LEU A 19 -2.57 3.37 1.51
CA LEU A 19 -3.58 2.90 0.56
C LEU A 19 -3.63 3.77 -0.71
N ALA A 20 -3.48 5.08 -0.59
CA ALA A 20 -3.43 5.99 -1.74
C ALA A 20 -2.22 5.70 -2.64
N HIS A 21 -1.06 5.43 -2.05
CA HIS A 21 0.13 5.06 -2.80
C HIS A 21 0.01 3.68 -3.43
N LEU A 22 -0.45 2.69 -2.66
CA LEU A 22 -0.70 1.33 -3.14
C LEU A 22 -1.65 1.35 -4.34
N ARG A 23 -2.72 2.15 -4.28
CA ARG A 23 -3.66 2.34 -5.40
C ARG A 23 -2.95 2.84 -6.66
N SER A 24 -2.09 3.85 -6.53
CA SER A 24 -1.35 4.43 -7.66
C SER A 24 -0.40 3.41 -8.31
N VAL A 25 0.38 2.70 -7.49
CA VAL A 25 1.31 1.64 -7.92
C VAL A 25 0.55 0.50 -8.59
N THR A 26 -0.52 0.02 -7.95
CA THR A 26 -1.33 -1.08 -8.46
C THR A 26 -1.93 -0.75 -9.82
N PHE A 27 -2.54 0.43 -9.98
CA PHE A 27 -3.08 0.85 -11.28
C PHE A 27 -2.02 1.00 -12.36
N THR A 28 -0.83 1.47 -12.00
CA THR A 28 0.28 1.58 -12.96
C THR A 28 0.69 0.21 -13.48
N LYS A 29 0.83 -0.78 -12.59
CA LYS A 29 1.25 -2.14 -12.96
C LYS A 29 0.16 -2.91 -13.70
N LEU A 30 -1.08 -2.89 -13.20
CA LEU A 30 -2.16 -3.64 -13.82
C LEU A 30 -2.53 -3.11 -15.22
N ARG A 31 -2.35 -1.81 -15.49
CA ARG A 31 -2.47 -1.25 -16.86
C ARG A 31 -1.48 -1.86 -17.85
N ARG A 32 -0.36 -2.40 -17.37
CA ARG A 32 0.69 -3.08 -18.15
C ARG A 32 0.56 -4.60 -18.07
N ASN A 33 -0.51 -5.12 -17.47
CA ASN A 33 -0.66 -6.54 -17.11
C ASN A 33 0.48 -7.08 -16.24
N GLU A 34 1.15 -6.22 -15.48
CA GLU A 34 2.18 -6.62 -14.53
C GLU A 34 1.52 -6.99 -13.20
N SER A 35 1.42 -8.29 -12.94
CA SER A 35 0.93 -8.80 -11.65
C SER A 35 2.07 -8.88 -10.63
N PHE A 36 1.74 -8.80 -9.34
CA PHE A 36 2.73 -8.79 -8.28
C PHE A 36 2.19 -9.38 -6.98
N ALA A 37 3.09 -9.83 -6.12
CA ALA A 37 2.75 -10.26 -4.77
C ALA A 37 2.65 -9.05 -3.82
N LEU A 38 1.61 -9.03 -2.99
CA LEU A 38 1.39 -8.04 -1.94
C LEU A 38 1.24 -8.78 -0.60
N THR A 39 2.14 -8.53 0.34
CA THR A 39 2.04 -9.06 1.70
C THR A 39 1.40 -8.02 2.61
N VAL A 40 0.38 -8.43 3.37
CA VAL A 40 -0.39 -7.58 4.29
C VAL A 40 -0.52 -8.24 5.66
N PRO A 41 -0.88 -7.48 6.71
CA PRO A 41 -1.26 -8.05 8.00
C PRO A 41 -2.41 -9.06 7.85
N GLY A 42 -2.19 -10.27 8.34
CA GLY A 42 -3.17 -11.35 8.37
C GLY A 42 -3.99 -11.35 9.66
N PRO A 43 -5.11 -12.08 9.70
CA PRO A 43 -5.87 -12.30 10.92
C PRO A 43 -4.99 -12.93 12.01
N GLY A 44 -5.21 -12.55 13.27
CA GLY A 44 -4.50 -13.15 14.41
C GLY A 44 -3.00 -12.80 14.51
N GLY A 45 -2.55 -11.74 13.84
CA GLY A 45 -1.16 -11.25 13.94
C GLY A 45 -0.17 -11.93 12.98
N GLY A 46 -0.67 -12.75 12.05
CA GLY A 46 0.15 -13.31 10.97
C GLY A 46 0.38 -12.33 9.81
N CYS A 47 0.96 -12.83 8.73
CA CYS A 47 0.99 -12.16 7.43
C CYS A 47 0.24 -12.99 6.39
N GLU A 48 -0.33 -12.32 5.40
CA GLU A 48 -1.01 -12.93 4.27
C GLU A 48 -0.42 -12.37 2.97
N ALA A 49 -0.10 -13.25 2.03
CA ALA A 49 0.39 -12.88 0.71
C ALA A 49 -0.74 -12.99 -0.32
N LEU A 50 -1.02 -11.88 -1.01
CA LEU A 50 -2.03 -11.74 -2.04
C LEU A 50 -1.35 -11.64 -3.40
N TRP A 51 -1.79 -12.47 -4.35
CA TRP A 51 -1.39 -12.30 -5.74
C TRP A 51 -2.29 -11.29 -6.43
N ILE A 52 -1.81 -10.09 -6.72
CA ILE A 52 -2.58 -9.00 -7.34
C ILE A 52 -2.53 -9.11 -8.85
N HIS A 53 -3.69 -9.32 -9.49
CA HIS A 53 -3.81 -9.55 -10.93
C HIS A 53 -5.04 -8.82 -11.52
N ALA A 54 -4.95 -8.36 -12.78
CA ALA A 54 -5.97 -7.53 -13.43
C ALA A 54 -7.33 -8.24 -13.65
N ALA A 55 -7.33 -9.57 -13.68
CA ALA A 55 -8.55 -10.38 -13.80
C ALA A 55 -9.33 -10.58 -12.49
N ILE A 56 -8.80 -10.11 -11.35
CA ILE A 56 -9.43 -10.28 -10.04
C ILE A 56 -10.05 -8.95 -9.61
N PRO A 57 -11.33 -8.92 -9.18
CA PRO A 57 -11.96 -7.70 -8.71
C PRO A 57 -11.19 -7.03 -7.58
N LEU A 58 -10.96 -5.73 -7.73
CA LEU A 58 -10.16 -4.91 -6.85
C LEU A 58 -10.87 -3.59 -6.56
N ARG A 59 -10.99 -3.22 -5.28
CA ARG A 59 -11.55 -1.93 -4.86
C ARG A 59 -10.68 -1.29 -3.80
N PHE A 60 -10.46 0.02 -3.95
CA PHE A 60 -9.85 0.88 -2.94
C PHE A 60 -10.92 1.83 -2.41
N MET A 61 -11.14 1.82 -1.11
CA MET A 61 -11.99 2.78 -0.40
C MET A 61 -11.07 3.60 0.51
N ILE A 62 -10.93 4.88 0.20
CA ILE A 62 -10.05 5.81 0.91
C ILE A 62 -10.97 6.85 1.55
N ASP A 63 -10.90 6.99 2.87
CA ASP A 63 -11.82 7.86 3.62
C ASP A 63 -11.38 9.33 3.50
N GLU A 64 -10.08 9.56 3.70
CA GLU A 64 -9.47 10.89 3.69
C GLU A 64 -8.51 11.04 2.52
N ARG A 65 -8.54 12.20 1.88
CA ARG A 65 -7.66 12.47 0.74
C ARG A 65 -6.20 12.60 1.20
N ALA A 66 -5.42 11.54 1.01
CA ALA A 66 -3.98 11.57 1.26
C ALA A 66 -3.20 12.15 0.06
N SER A 67 -2.15 12.92 0.36
CA SER A 67 -1.19 13.38 -0.64
C SER A 67 -0.21 12.29 -1.02
N LEU A 68 0.15 12.20 -2.30
CA LEU A 68 1.13 11.23 -2.77
C LEU A 68 2.56 11.76 -2.56
N ASN A 69 3.35 11.02 -1.80
CA ASN A 69 4.79 11.17 -1.64
C ASN A 69 5.52 10.44 -2.79
N ARG A 70 6.25 11.22 -3.59
CA ARG A 70 6.90 10.68 -4.80
C ARG A 70 8.05 9.70 -4.50
N PRO A 71 8.98 9.99 -3.58
CA PRO A 71 9.96 8.98 -3.14
C PRO A 71 9.30 7.66 -2.73
N PHE A 72 8.24 7.72 -1.92
CA PHE A 72 7.56 6.53 -1.44
C PHE A 72 6.89 5.71 -2.55
N LEU A 73 6.34 6.37 -3.58
CA LEU A 73 5.86 5.69 -4.78
C LEU A 73 6.97 4.95 -5.53
N VAL A 74 8.18 5.54 -5.61
CA VAL A 74 9.32 4.91 -6.29
C VAL A 74 9.75 3.67 -5.52
N ASP A 75 9.85 3.75 -4.20
CA ASP A 75 10.21 2.63 -3.33
C ASP A 75 9.20 1.49 -3.46
N MET A 76 7.90 1.78 -3.41
CA MET A 76 6.85 0.77 -3.61
C MET A 76 6.89 0.16 -5.01
N MET A 77 7.05 0.97 -6.06
CA MET A 77 7.19 0.44 -7.43
C MET A 77 8.39 -0.49 -7.54
N ALA A 78 9.53 -0.15 -6.93
CA ALA A 78 10.71 -1.01 -6.91
C ALA A 78 10.44 -2.33 -6.19
N ALA A 79 9.81 -2.30 -5.01
CA ALA A 79 9.46 -3.49 -4.26
C ALA A 79 8.52 -4.43 -5.03
N THR A 80 7.49 -3.90 -5.71
CA THR A 80 6.58 -4.72 -6.54
C THR A 80 7.26 -5.41 -7.73
N ASN A 81 8.45 -4.97 -8.14
CA ASN A 81 9.24 -5.62 -9.19
C ASN A 81 10.21 -6.68 -8.64
N SER A 82 10.33 -6.78 -7.31
CA SER A 82 11.19 -7.76 -6.65
C SER A 82 10.52 -9.14 -6.57
N ALA A 83 11.33 -10.19 -6.36
CA ALA A 83 10.82 -11.55 -6.17
C ALA A 83 9.95 -11.71 -4.92
N GLY A 84 10.18 -10.88 -3.88
CA GLY A 84 9.38 -10.87 -2.65
C GLY A 84 8.08 -10.08 -2.76
N GLY A 85 7.90 -9.30 -3.84
CA GLY A 85 6.77 -8.39 -3.99
C GLY A 85 6.83 -7.20 -3.03
N LEU A 86 5.67 -6.57 -2.82
CA LEU A 86 5.51 -5.46 -1.89
C LEU A 86 5.03 -5.99 -0.53
N ASP A 87 5.82 -5.78 0.52
CA ASP A 87 5.48 -6.21 1.88
C ASP A 87 5.11 -5.02 2.78
N LEU A 88 3.82 -4.85 3.06
CA LEU A 88 3.31 -3.80 3.93
C LEU A 88 3.46 -4.12 5.43
N THR A 89 3.94 -5.31 5.79
CA THR A 89 4.31 -5.65 7.17
C THR A 89 5.74 -5.26 7.50
N SER A 90 6.55 -4.96 6.46
CA SER A 90 7.89 -4.42 6.62
C SER A 90 7.86 -2.98 7.13
N ARG A 91 8.83 -2.64 8.00
CA ARG A 91 9.00 -1.28 8.52
C ARG A 91 9.29 -0.24 7.44
N GLU A 92 9.75 -0.66 6.27
CA GLU A 92 10.05 0.21 5.14
C GLU A 92 8.80 0.86 4.54
N PHE A 93 7.68 0.13 4.54
CA PHE A 93 6.40 0.56 3.97
C PHE A 93 5.32 0.86 5.02
N ALA A 94 5.67 0.73 6.29
CA ALA A 94 4.91 1.35 7.35
C ALA A 94 4.81 2.87 7.10
N PRO A 95 3.68 3.52 7.47
CA PRO A 95 3.55 4.97 7.37
C PRO A 95 4.78 5.63 8.01
N ARG A 96 5.55 6.33 7.19
CA ARG A 96 6.67 7.14 7.65
C ARG A 96 6.02 8.29 8.40
N GLN A 97 5.94 8.23 9.73
CA GLN A 97 5.42 9.33 10.55
C GLN A 97 6.07 10.61 10.03
N ALA A 98 5.26 11.48 9.40
CA ALA A 98 5.73 12.74 8.86
C ALA A 98 6.43 13.48 10.00
N ASP A 99 7.64 13.98 9.75
CA ASP A 99 8.49 14.70 10.69
C ASP A 99 7.66 15.66 11.58
N ALA A 100 7.23 15.18 12.75
CA ALA A 100 6.60 15.98 13.80
C ALA A 100 7.66 16.79 14.58
N GLY A 101 8.67 17.30 13.87
CA GLY A 101 9.94 17.72 14.44
C GLY A 101 10.61 18.86 13.69
N LEU A 102 9.85 19.85 13.20
CA LEU A 102 10.46 21.14 12.81
C LEU A 102 9.51 22.35 12.95
N GLN A 103 8.61 22.35 13.94
CA GLN A 103 7.83 23.56 14.31
C GLN A 103 7.88 23.94 15.79
N ALA A 104 8.72 23.29 16.60
CA ALA A 104 8.83 23.56 18.03
C ALA A 104 10.23 24.03 18.47
N ILE A 105 10.86 24.93 17.72
CA ILE A 105 12.02 25.70 18.23
C ILE A 105 12.02 27.10 17.61
N SER A 106 10.99 27.90 17.91
CA SER A 106 10.99 29.36 17.71
C SER A 106 9.91 29.97 18.60
N ALA A 107 10.22 30.10 19.89
CA ALA A 107 9.56 30.99 20.84
C ALA A 107 10.54 31.31 21.98
#